data_AF-A0A359M171-F1
#
_entry.id   AF-A0A359M171-F1
#
_cell.length_a   1.000
_cell.length_b   1.000
_cell.length_c   1.000
_cell.angle_alpha   90.00
_cell.angle_beta   90.00
_cell.angle_gamma   90.00
#
_symmetry.space_group_name_H-M   'P 1'
#
loop_
_entity.id
_entity.type
_entity.pdbx_description
1 polymer ?
#
loop_
_entity_poly.entity_id
_entity_poly.type
_entity_poly.pdbx_seq_one_letter_code
_entity_poly.pdbx_strand_id
1 'polypeptide(L)'
;MRLLALCLIATALSAEVRTVRLNPARTAARTEFAFRAAGLYPPGPKARVRVSTDGLRWSDWTAVERESEDSGAFVFFDQPQRWIEVDPPSAVLLIDPGVSPALPREKRAPPSAATETPRAVSRTEWGCPPETCFFRGGSPAYATVTHLVVHHTAGANSASDWPAVVRSIWTLHVVGNGWSDIGYNYLIDPNGVLYEGRQGGDGVIGAHFSGVNTGTMGVSVIGTYSTLPPSEAALRTLTQMLAWHANRWTLDPAGEALHAASQLRLNVIGGHRDAGLSPRASGGTECPGNGVYASLHRLRSDVNRMLRGECALRVVAPRVCFAAEGGSVALTVEAPAGCLFSVESRDPWIAAAPDGRLTIAANGGARRSGTVSIAGQDLLLSQAAAGEGPLPCPLPRGIVSAGAVDTRPVVNGSLVSIYGSDLASAAEAAPDGTLPTSLAGVSVLVNGARALPLLFVSPGQINAQLPTGINTGSARLTVTAGGVRGPESLFWITEAAPALFLAQNHEDGRANTADTPVRAGSPLIVYLTGGGPVAGALPAAGTPNPWEPAAIRLPWSVRIGSRAVEGLYLGLTPGFAGLYQANVIVPPDLAAGEHRLTVTVAGSESAPVTVFVR
;
A
#
# COMPACT_ATOMS: atom_id res chain seq x y z
N MET A 1 -36.92 20.45 7.56
CA MET A 1 -36.44 21.78 8.02
C MET A 1 -36.44 21.84 9.53
N ARG A 2 -35.32 21.55 10.19
CA ARG A 2 -35.07 21.91 11.60
C ARG A 2 -33.95 22.94 11.61
N LEU A 3 -34.17 24.06 12.31
CA LEU A 3 -33.32 25.25 12.28
C LEU A 3 -31.87 24.95 12.69
N LEU A 4 -30.94 25.25 11.78
CA LEU A 4 -29.50 25.34 12.04
C LEU A 4 -29.22 26.65 12.79
N ALA A 5 -28.97 26.57 14.10
CA ALA A 5 -28.48 27.69 14.88
C ALA A 5 -26.95 27.84 14.68
N LEU A 6 -26.49 29.01 14.24
CA LEU A 6 -25.08 29.39 14.20
C LEU A 6 -24.43 29.24 15.59
N CYS A 7 -23.22 28.69 15.67
CA CYS A 7 -22.40 28.71 16.87
C CYS A 7 -20.96 29.07 16.45
N LEU A 8 -20.48 30.24 16.87
CA LEU A 8 -19.11 30.71 16.64
C LEU A 8 -18.43 30.95 18.00
N ILE A 9 -17.31 30.25 18.22
CA ILE A 9 -16.13 30.85 18.85
C ILE A 9 -14.97 30.52 17.91
N ALA A 10 -14.75 31.39 16.93
CA ALA A 10 -13.52 31.41 16.14
C ALA A 10 -12.54 32.33 16.87
N THR A 11 -11.59 31.75 17.60
CA THR A 11 -10.40 32.50 18.02
C THR A 11 -9.47 32.60 16.81
N ALA A 12 -9.39 33.78 16.22
CA ALA A 12 -8.47 34.07 15.12
C ALA A 12 -7.02 34.02 15.61
N LEU A 13 -6.35 32.89 15.38
CA LEU A 13 -4.90 32.78 15.48
C LEU A 13 -4.33 33.01 14.09
N SER A 14 -4.02 34.27 13.79
CA SER A 14 -3.47 34.79 12.52
C SER A 14 -4.40 34.73 11.30
N ALA A 15 -4.18 35.64 10.34
CA ALA A 15 -5.03 35.85 9.17
C ALA A 15 -5.04 34.69 8.16
N GLU A 16 -4.21 33.66 8.35
CA GLU A 16 -3.95 32.60 7.36
C GLU A 16 -4.49 31.22 7.75
N VAL A 17 -4.95 31.02 9.00
CA VAL A 17 -5.50 29.73 9.44
C VAL A 17 -6.76 29.96 10.28
N ARG A 18 -7.92 29.63 9.72
CA ARG A 18 -9.19 29.76 10.42
C ARG A 18 -9.51 28.46 11.16
N THR A 19 -9.48 28.50 12.48
CA THR A 19 -9.77 27.32 13.33
C THR A 19 -11.22 27.36 13.83
N VAL A 20 -11.92 26.21 13.81
CA VAL A 20 -13.30 26.10 14.33
C VAL A 20 -13.37 24.94 15.31
N ARG A 21 -13.62 25.22 16.59
CA ARG A 21 -13.89 24.20 17.60
C ARG A 21 -15.37 23.85 17.57
N LEU A 22 -15.69 22.57 17.33
CA LEU A 22 -17.06 22.09 17.48
C LEU A 22 -17.35 21.78 18.94
N ASN A 23 -18.49 22.27 19.43
CA ASN A 23 -18.95 22.05 20.79
C ASN A 23 -19.43 20.58 20.93
N PRO A 24 -19.01 19.83 21.97
CA PRO A 24 -19.37 18.43 22.18
C PRO A 24 -20.89 18.13 22.25
N ALA A 25 -21.75 19.15 22.34
CA ALA A 25 -23.21 19.01 22.26
C ALA A 25 -23.78 18.90 20.82
N ARG A 26 -22.96 19.00 19.76
CA ARG A 26 -23.42 18.97 18.36
C ARG A 26 -22.50 18.16 17.46
N THR A 27 -23.08 17.37 16.57
CA THR A 27 -22.33 16.58 15.58
C THR A 27 -22.01 17.38 14.32
N ALA A 28 -22.88 18.30 13.86
CA ALA A 28 -22.75 19.00 12.57
C ALA A 28 -22.59 20.53 12.68
N ALA A 29 -21.80 21.13 11.79
CA ALA A 29 -21.64 22.58 11.69
C ALA A 29 -21.41 23.08 10.25
N ARG A 30 -21.83 24.34 10.02
CA ARG A 30 -21.46 25.16 8.87
C ARG A 30 -20.32 26.10 9.26
N THR A 31 -19.35 26.25 8.38
CA THR A 31 -18.19 27.12 8.55
C THR A 31 -18.33 28.39 7.70
N GLU A 32 -17.73 29.49 8.16
CA GLU A 32 -17.77 30.78 7.46
C GLU A 32 -16.83 30.84 6.26
N PHE A 33 -15.78 30.02 6.27
CA PHE A 33 -14.79 29.88 5.21
C PHE A 33 -14.88 28.49 4.59
N ALA A 34 -14.22 28.27 3.46
CA ALA A 34 -14.09 26.94 2.89
C ALA A 34 -12.82 26.28 3.41
N PHE A 35 -12.86 24.98 3.70
CA PHE A 35 -11.69 24.22 4.17
C PHE A 35 -11.45 23.00 3.27
N ARG A 36 -10.21 22.53 3.22
CA ARG A 36 -9.81 21.33 2.44
C ARG A 36 -9.09 20.29 3.29
N ALA A 37 -8.90 20.54 4.58
CA ALA A 37 -8.42 19.52 5.50
C ALA A 37 -9.08 19.65 6.88
N ALA A 38 -9.21 18.52 7.57
CA ALA A 38 -9.69 18.45 8.95
C ALA A 38 -8.84 17.47 9.76
N GLY A 39 -8.22 17.93 10.85
CA GLY A 39 -7.47 17.11 11.80
C GLY A 39 -8.01 17.22 13.22
N LEU A 40 -7.65 16.31 14.13
CA LEU A 40 -8.05 16.39 15.54
C LEU A 40 -7.24 17.46 16.30
N TYR A 41 -7.91 18.29 17.12
CA TYR A 41 -7.23 19.31 17.93
C TYR A 41 -8.03 19.77 19.18
N PRO A 42 -7.50 19.69 20.41
CA PRO A 42 -6.20 19.11 20.77
C PRO A 42 -6.17 17.61 20.47
N PRO A 43 -4.98 16.97 20.51
CA PRO A 43 -4.89 15.51 20.46
C PRO A 43 -5.95 14.84 21.34
N GLY A 44 -6.81 14.03 20.74
CA GLY A 44 -7.99 13.44 21.38
C GLY A 44 -8.35 12.08 20.78
N PRO A 45 -9.41 11.41 21.28
CA PRO A 45 -9.79 10.07 20.84
C PRO A 45 -10.14 10.04 19.34
N LYS A 46 -10.10 8.83 18.74
CA LYS A 46 -10.51 8.59 17.35
C LYS A 46 -11.88 9.22 17.10
N ALA A 47 -11.99 10.00 16.02
CA ALA A 47 -13.26 10.49 15.53
C ALA A 47 -13.38 10.17 14.04
N ARG A 48 -14.60 10.15 13.54
CA ARG A 48 -14.88 10.15 12.11
C ARG A 48 -15.50 11.46 11.71
N VAL A 49 -15.21 11.89 10.49
CA VAL A 49 -15.74 13.10 9.90
C VAL A 49 -16.44 12.79 8.58
N ARG A 50 -17.52 13.50 8.31
CA ARG A 50 -18.08 13.60 6.95
C ARG A 50 -18.29 15.06 6.61
N VAL A 51 -18.20 15.39 5.33
CA VAL A 51 -18.22 16.78 4.86
C VAL A 51 -19.29 17.00 3.81
N SER A 52 -19.67 18.25 3.64
CA SER A 52 -20.55 18.66 2.56
C SER A 52 -20.20 20.06 2.05
N THR A 53 -20.40 20.27 0.75
CA THR A 53 -20.26 21.58 0.11
C THR A 53 -21.52 22.42 0.29
N ASP A 54 -22.70 21.79 0.29
CA ASP A 54 -24.02 22.44 0.25
C ASP A 54 -24.88 22.21 1.50
N GLY A 55 -24.48 21.28 2.38
CA GLY A 55 -25.23 20.88 3.58
C GLY A 55 -26.36 19.88 3.30
N LEU A 56 -26.54 19.47 2.04
CA LEU A 56 -27.58 18.54 1.59
C LEU A 56 -26.98 17.18 1.25
N ARG A 57 -25.86 17.17 0.51
CA ARG A 57 -25.17 15.94 0.08
C ARG A 57 -23.91 15.77 0.90
N TRP A 58 -23.86 14.68 1.65
CA TRP A 58 -22.77 14.38 2.56
C TRP A 58 -21.86 13.30 1.99
N SER A 59 -20.56 13.43 2.22
CA SER A 59 -19.62 12.34 1.98
C SER A 59 -19.91 11.14 2.88
N ASP A 60 -19.30 10.01 2.55
CA ASP A 60 -19.15 8.92 3.50
C ASP A 60 -18.35 9.38 4.72
N TRP A 61 -18.55 8.69 5.83
CA TRP A 61 -17.78 8.89 7.05
C TRP A 61 -16.35 8.40 6.85
N THR A 62 -15.39 9.28 7.14
CA THR A 62 -13.96 8.99 7.08
C THR A 62 -13.37 9.07 8.47
N ALA A 63 -12.64 8.05 8.90
CA ALA A 63 -11.95 8.07 10.18
C ALA A 63 -10.81 9.11 10.17
N VAL A 64 -10.67 9.84 11.27
CA VAL A 64 -9.57 10.73 11.60
C VAL A 64 -8.89 10.12 12.82
N GLU A 65 -7.85 9.34 12.59
CA GLU A 65 -7.17 8.56 13.63
C GLU A 65 -5.70 8.94 13.70
N ARG A 66 -5.20 9.29 14.89
CA ARG A 66 -3.76 9.39 15.13
C ARG A 66 -3.20 8.00 15.35
N GLU A 67 -2.21 7.62 14.54
CA GLU A 67 -1.47 6.36 14.75
C GLU A 67 -0.37 6.48 15.82
N SER A 68 0.02 7.70 16.26
CA SER A 68 0.87 7.91 17.46
C SER A 68 0.91 9.36 17.98
N GLU A 69 1.64 9.59 19.09
CA GLU A 69 1.78 10.87 19.79
C GLU A 69 2.40 12.02 18.98
N ASP A 70 2.88 11.79 17.74
CA ASP A 70 3.63 12.78 16.95
C ASP A 70 3.22 12.91 15.47
N SER A 71 2.28 12.12 14.92
CA SER A 71 1.86 12.27 13.51
C SER A 71 0.53 13.01 13.35
N GLY A 72 0.54 13.94 12.39
CA GLY A 72 -0.55 14.83 12.04
C GLY A 72 -1.64 14.17 11.22
N ALA A 73 -2.45 13.31 11.85
CA ALA A 73 -3.60 12.72 11.20
C ALA A 73 -4.65 13.79 10.87
N PHE A 74 -4.77 14.08 9.58
CA PHE A 74 -5.87 14.86 9.02
C PHE A 74 -6.40 14.17 7.76
N VAL A 75 -7.67 14.40 7.48
CA VAL A 75 -8.28 14.02 6.21
C VAL A 75 -8.22 15.21 5.27
N PHE A 76 -7.77 14.98 4.05
CA PHE A 76 -7.75 15.98 2.98
C PHE A 76 -8.94 15.78 2.03
N PHE A 77 -9.48 16.89 1.55
CA PHE A 77 -10.61 16.93 0.62
C PHE A 77 -10.20 17.68 -0.64
N ASP A 78 -10.37 17.04 -1.79
CA ASP A 78 -10.01 17.66 -3.07
C ASP A 78 -10.80 18.93 -3.34
N GLN A 79 -12.10 18.90 -3.03
CA GLN A 79 -12.99 20.04 -3.18
C GLN A 79 -13.10 20.83 -1.87
N PRO A 80 -13.16 22.18 -1.93
CA PRO A 80 -13.42 23.01 -0.76
C PRO A 80 -14.78 22.68 -0.12
N GLN A 81 -14.75 22.40 1.18
CA GLN A 81 -15.92 22.05 2.00
C GLN A 81 -16.38 23.24 2.83
N ARG A 82 -17.67 23.30 3.16
CA ARG A 82 -18.24 24.33 4.05
C ARG A 82 -18.98 23.75 5.25
N TRP A 83 -19.28 22.46 5.21
CA TRP A 83 -20.00 21.75 6.25
C TRP A 83 -19.18 20.55 6.69
N ILE A 84 -19.20 20.28 7.99
CA ILE A 84 -18.57 19.12 8.59
C ILE A 84 -19.49 18.53 9.65
N GLU A 85 -19.48 17.21 9.75
CA GLU A 85 -20.02 16.47 10.87
C GLU A 85 -18.91 15.62 11.49
N VAL A 86 -18.86 15.55 12.82
CA VAL A 86 -17.83 14.87 13.60
C VAL A 86 -18.50 13.95 14.63
N ASP A 87 -18.05 12.70 14.69
CA ASP A 87 -18.58 11.67 15.58
C ASP A 87 -17.45 10.80 16.18
N PRO A 88 -17.36 10.64 17.52
CA PRO A 88 -18.12 11.38 18.52
C PRO A 88 -17.78 12.88 18.46
N PRO A 89 -18.65 13.77 18.98
CA PRO A 89 -18.41 15.20 19.00
C PRO A 89 -17.02 15.55 19.58
N SER A 90 -16.14 16.05 18.72
CA SER A 90 -14.73 16.27 19.03
C SER A 90 -14.26 17.62 18.47
N ALA A 91 -13.26 18.20 19.12
CA ALA A 91 -12.63 19.42 18.62
C ALA A 91 -11.72 19.09 17.43
N VAL A 92 -11.93 19.78 16.31
CA VAL A 92 -11.21 19.58 15.05
C VAL A 92 -10.54 20.86 14.58
N LEU A 93 -9.35 20.74 14.01
CA LEU A 93 -8.67 21.78 13.28
C LEU A 93 -9.08 21.71 11.82
N LEU A 94 -9.83 22.71 11.36
CA LEU A 94 -10.15 22.88 9.94
C LEU A 94 -9.06 23.73 9.29
N ILE A 95 -8.60 23.30 8.12
CA ILE A 95 -7.48 23.89 7.43
C ILE A 95 -7.92 24.30 6.03
N ASP A 96 -7.77 25.59 5.73
CA ASP A 96 -7.76 26.11 4.36
C ASP A 96 -6.29 26.23 3.93
N PRO A 97 -5.78 25.33 3.07
CA PRO A 97 -4.40 25.40 2.60
C PRO A 97 -4.20 26.50 1.55
N GLY A 98 -5.22 27.31 1.23
CA GLY A 98 -5.14 28.34 0.20
C GLY A 98 -4.98 27.75 -1.21
N VAL A 99 -4.61 28.62 -2.15
CA VAL A 99 -4.44 28.26 -3.57
C VAL A 99 -3.03 27.74 -3.81
N SER A 100 -2.93 26.56 -4.42
CA SER A 100 -1.63 26.03 -4.85
C SER A 100 -1.10 26.80 -6.04
N PRO A 101 0.17 27.24 -6.03
CA PRO A 101 0.86 27.63 -7.23
C PRO A 101 0.84 26.45 -8.22
N ALA A 102 0.66 26.73 -9.52
CA ALA A 102 0.85 25.70 -10.52
C ALA A 102 2.33 25.27 -10.49
N LEU A 103 2.61 24.09 -9.95
CA LEU A 103 3.96 23.52 -10.07
C LEU A 103 4.29 23.39 -11.56
N PRO A 104 5.49 23.79 -12.01
CA PRO A 104 5.93 23.53 -13.37
C PRO A 104 5.73 22.03 -13.66
N ARG A 105 4.93 21.71 -14.68
CA ARG A 105 4.82 20.35 -15.23
C ARG A 105 6.11 20.01 -15.99
N GLU A 106 7.26 20.06 -15.35
CA GLU A 106 8.44 19.42 -15.92
C GLU A 106 8.29 17.91 -15.70
N LYS A 107 8.09 17.17 -16.80
CA LYS A 107 8.47 15.77 -16.87
C LYS A 107 10.00 15.71 -16.75
N ARG A 108 10.54 15.83 -15.55
CA ARG A 108 11.98 15.68 -15.33
C ARG A 108 12.27 14.36 -14.67
N ALA A 109 13.18 13.62 -15.31
CA ALA A 109 13.80 12.48 -14.68
C ALA A 109 14.45 12.94 -13.36
N PRO A 110 14.26 12.19 -12.28
CA PRO A 110 14.95 12.49 -11.03
C PRO A 110 16.48 12.39 -11.21
N PRO A 111 17.27 13.05 -10.35
CA PRO A 111 18.72 13.12 -10.50
C PRO A 111 19.36 11.73 -10.58
N SER A 112 20.45 11.70 -11.34
CA SER A 112 21.03 10.53 -11.97
C SER A 112 22.07 9.82 -11.11
N ALA A 113 22.42 10.31 -9.93
CA ALA A 113 23.52 9.73 -9.15
C ALA A 113 23.37 10.00 -7.66
N ALA A 114 23.98 9.15 -6.81
CA ALA A 114 24.04 9.38 -5.37
C ALA A 114 24.84 10.64 -4.99
N THR A 115 25.59 11.22 -5.93
CA THR A 115 26.37 12.45 -5.73
C THR A 115 25.56 13.70 -6.05
N GLU A 116 24.47 13.61 -6.81
CA GLU A 116 23.65 14.75 -7.18
C GLU A 116 22.57 15.00 -6.12
N THR A 117 22.48 16.24 -5.62
CA THR A 117 21.43 16.62 -4.68
C THR A 117 20.05 16.47 -5.33
N PRO A 118 19.13 15.70 -4.74
CA PRO A 118 17.76 15.62 -5.21
C PRO A 118 17.10 17.00 -5.25
N ARG A 119 16.60 17.42 -6.42
CA ARG A 119 15.83 18.66 -6.52
C ARG A 119 14.52 18.47 -5.75
N ALA A 120 14.40 19.18 -4.64
CA ALA A 120 13.15 19.31 -3.91
C ALA A 120 12.37 20.53 -4.43
N VAL A 121 11.04 20.42 -4.47
CA VAL A 121 10.14 21.58 -4.55
C VAL A 121 10.39 22.39 -3.29
N SER A 122 10.89 23.62 -3.45
CA SER A 122 11.23 24.51 -2.34
C SER A 122 9.99 24.98 -1.59
N ARG A 123 10.18 25.47 -0.36
CA ARG A 123 9.11 26.07 0.46
C ARG A 123 8.29 27.12 -0.27
N THR A 124 8.96 27.98 -1.03
CA THR A 124 8.30 28.98 -1.87
C THR A 124 7.48 28.35 -2.99
N GLU A 125 8.00 27.33 -3.67
CA GLU A 125 7.30 26.67 -4.79
C GLU A 125 6.06 25.88 -4.35
N TRP A 126 6.06 25.24 -3.18
CA TRP A 126 4.87 24.58 -2.63
C TRP A 126 3.93 25.52 -1.88
N GLY A 127 4.19 26.83 -1.90
CA GLY A 127 3.27 27.88 -1.45
C GLY A 127 3.38 28.25 0.03
N CYS A 128 4.54 28.07 0.63
CA CYS A 128 4.82 28.38 2.04
C CYS A 128 6.15 29.15 2.15
N PRO A 129 6.23 30.32 1.52
CA PRO A 129 7.47 31.08 1.48
C PRO A 129 7.86 31.54 2.90
N PRO A 130 9.15 31.82 3.16
CA PRO A 130 9.66 32.13 4.51
C PRO A 130 8.93 33.29 5.21
N GLU A 131 8.27 34.18 4.48
CA GLU A 131 7.54 35.33 5.02
C GLU A 131 6.23 34.92 5.70
N THR A 132 5.54 33.89 5.20
CA THR A 132 4.25 33.41 5.75
C THR A 132 4.42 32.11 6.55
N CYS A 133 5.46 31.34 6.25
CA CYS A 133 5.76 30.07 6.89
C CYS A 133 7.18 30.05 7.50
N PHE A 134 7.48 31.02 8.36
CA PHE A 134 8.77 31.09 9.04
C PHE A 134 8.89 30.09 10.20
N PHE A 135 10.12 29.69 10.49
CA PHE A 135 10.49 28.95 11.69
C PHE A 135 10.16 29.74 12.96
N ARG A 136 9.32 29.18 13.84
CA ARG A 136 8.87 29.82 15.09
C ARG A 136 9.79 29.51 16.27
N GLY A 137 9.91 30.48 17.17
CA GLY A 137 10.58 30.29 18.47
C GLY A 137 12.11 30.27 18.42
N GLY A 138 12.74 30.71 17.32
CA GLY A 138 14.19 30.84 17.23
C GLY A 138 14.74 30.64 15.81
N SER A 139 16.00 30.22 15.72
CA SER A 139 16.63 29.80 14.46
C SER A 139 16.81 28.27 14.43
N PRO A 140 16.84 27.64 13.24
CA PRO A 140 17.08 26.21 13.14
C PRO A 140 18.42 25.79 13.75
N ALA A 141 18.44 24.64 14.43
CA ALA A 141 19.65 24.02 14.96
C ALA A 141 20.14 22.90 14.02
N TYR A 142 21.43 22.57 14.08
CA TYR A 142 22.09 21.62 13.16
C TYR A 142 22.87 20.56 13.92
N ALA A 143 22.94 19.36 13.33
CA ALA A 143 23.78 18.27 13.80
C ALA A 143 24.32 17.45 12.62
N THR A 144 25.46 16.79 12.81
CA THR A 144 25.95 15.78 11.86
C THR A 144 24.95 14.64 11.76
N VAL A 145 24.50 14.34 10.54
CA VAL A 145 23.57 13.23 10.31
C VAL A 145 24.31 11.90 10.44
N THR A 146 23.77 11.01 11.25
CA THR A 146 24.30 9.64 11.47
C THR A 146 23.28 8.57 11.09
N HIS A 147 21.99 8.92 11.07
CA HIS A 147 20.89 8.01 10.77
C HIS A 147 19.87 8.70 9.85
N LEU A 148 19.30 7.92 8.94
CA LEU A 148 18.27 8.34 8.00
C LEU A 148 16.96 7.64 8.41
N VAL A 149 15.96 8.42 8.79
CA VAL A 149 14.72 7.90 9.38
C VAL A 149 13.58 8.07 8.37
N VAL A 150 12.93 6.96 8.04
CA VAL A 150 11.79 6.94 7.13
C VAL A 150 10.49 7.02 7.93
N HIS A 151 9.61 7.92 7.50
CA HIS A 151 8.29 8.16 8.05
C HIS A 151 7.21 7.93 6.99
N HIS A 152 5.96 7.81 7.46
CA HIS A 152 4.80 8.21 6.67
C HIS A 152 4.13 9.41 7.34
N THR A 153 3.14 10.02 6.69
CA THR A 153 2.39 11.13 7.30
C THR A 153 1.17 10.66 8.10
N ALA A 154 0.73 9.40 7.92
CA ALA A 154 -0.57 8.90 8.40
C ALA A 154 -1.73 9.81 7.93
N GLY A 155 -1.67 10.20 6.65
CA GLY A 155 -2.58 11.16 6.02
C GLY A 155 -3.08 10.68 4.67
N ALA A 156 -3.56 11.60 3.83
CA ALA A 156 -4.21 11.26 2.56
C ALA A 156 -3.33 10.42 1.62
N ASN A 157 -3.86 9.28 1.15
CA ASN A 157 -3.25 8.45 0.09
C ASN A 157 -3.66 8.88 -1.32
N SER A 158 -4.68 9.74 -1.44
CA SER A 158 -5.12 10.35 -2.70
C SER A 158 -5.36 11.84 -2.51
N ALA A 159 -4.84 12.63 -3.45
CA ALA A 159 -5.11 14.04 -3.59
C ALA A 159 -4.82 14.47 -5.03
N SER A 160 -5.60 15.42 -5.53
CA SER A 160 -5.35 16.13 -6.78
C SER A 160 -4.32 17.26 -6.64
N ASP A 161 -3.99 17.63 -5.39
CA ASP A 161 -3.20 18.81 -5.04
C ASP A 161 -2.25 18.52 -3.85
N TRP A 162 -1.14 17.84 -4.12
CA TRP A 162 -0.15 17.49 -3.10
C TRP A 162 0.53 18.69 -2.42
N PRO A 163 0.85 19.82 -3.09
CA PRO A 163 1.34 21.02 -2.40
C PRO A 163 0.37 21.51 -1.31
N ALA A 164 -0.94 21.45 -1.55
CA ALA A 164 -1.92 21.79 -0.52
C ALA A 164 -1.92 20.81 0.66
N VAL A 165 -1.65 19.52 0.42
CA VAL A 165 -1.44 18.52 1.48
C VAL A 165 -0.21 18.89 2.31
N VAL A 166 0.92 19.26 1.68
CA VAL A 166 2.14 19.69 2.40
C VAL A 166 1.89 20.94 3.25
N ARG A 167 1.19 21.96 2.73
CA ARG A 167 0.78 23.14 3.52
C ARG A 167 -0.15 22.79 4.67
N SER A 168 -1.01 21.79 4.50
CA SER A 168 -1.88 21.30 5.57
C SER A 168 -1.08 20.60 6.68
N ILE A 169 -0.05 19.81 6.33
CA ILE A 169 0.88 19.21 7.30
C ILE A 169 1.62 20.31 8.08
N TRP A 170 2.15 21.32 7.37
CA TRP A 170 2.82 22.46 8.02
C TRP A 170 1.88 23.15 9.01
N THR A 171 0.65 23.46 8.58
CA THR A 171 -0.35 24.12 9.42
C THR A 171 -0.68 23.29 10.66
N LEU A 172 -0.85 21.98 10.50
CA LEU A 172 -1.13 21.10 11.62
C LEU A 172 0.05 21.03 12.60
N HIS A 173 1.30 20.95 12.13
CA HIS A 173 2.47 20.94 13.00
C HIS A 173 2.68 22.27 13.73
N VAL A 174 2.57 23.40 13.03
CA VAL A 174 2.89 24.71 13.60
C VAL A 174 1.73 25.29 14.40
N VAL A 175 0.51 25.23 13.87
CA VAL A 175 -0.68 25.81 14.51
C VAL A 175 -1.37 24.79 15.41
N GLY A 176 -1.47 23.54 14.97
CA GLY A 176 -2.05 22.46 15.76
C GLY A 176 -1.13 22.00 16.88
N ASN A 177 0.10 21.59 16.57
CA ASN A 177 1.01 21.02 17.59
C ASN A 177 1.88 22.06 18.30
N GLY A 178 1.91 23.31 17.81
CA GLY A 178 2.74 24.37 18.37
C GLY A 178 4.24 24.22 18.06
N TRP A 179 4.59 23.42 17.05
CA TRP A 179 5.99 23.20 16.67
C TRP A 179 6.58 24.42 15.96
N SER A 180 7.92 24.51 15.99
CA SER A 180 8.65 25.58 15.30
C SER A 180 8.42 25.57 13.79
N ASP A 181 8.26 24.40 13.20
CA ASP A 181 8.07 24.21 11.76
C ASP A 181 7.53 22.79 11.50
N ILE A 182 7.34 22.42 10.24
CA ILE A 182 7.10 21.04 9.83
C ILE A 182 8.20 20.11 10.40
N GLY A 183 7.78 19.01 11.02
CA GLY A 183 8.69 18.12 11.76
C GLY A 183 9.71 17.39 10.89
N TYR A 184 9.34 17.00 9.68
CA TYR A 184 10.19 16.25 8.74
C TYR A 184 11.16 17.16 7.98
N ASN A 185 12.37 16.67 7.69
CA ASN A 185 13.31 17.38 6.82
C ASN A 185 12.79 17.44 5.38
N TYR A 186 12.23 16.32 4.89
CA TYR A 186 11.70 16.21 3.53
C TYR A 186 10.43 15.37 3.49
N LEU A 187 9.60 15.61 2.47
CA LEU A 187 8.38 14.85 2.21
C LEU A 187 8.34 14.37 0.76
N ILE A 188 7.74 13.21 0.50
CA ILE A 188 7.61 12.63 -0.84
C ILE A 188 6.14 12.25 -1.06
N ASP A 189 5.52 12.80 -2.11
CA ASP A 189 4.14 12.42 -2.45
C ASP A 189 4.06 11.06 -3.20
N PRO A 190 2.87 10.45 -3.31
CA PRO A 190 2.68 9.21 -4.07
C PRO A 190 3.06 9.28 -5.57
N ASN A 191 3.23 10.47 -6.15
CA ASN A 191 3.71 10.64 -7.51
C ASN A 191 5.25 10.73 -7.59
N GLY A 192 5.94 10.68 -6.45
CA GLY A 192 7.40 10.74 -6.34
C GLY A 192 7.96 12.16 -6.32
N VAL A 193 7.13 13.20 -6.13
CA VAL A 193 7.64 14.58 -6.01
C VAL A 193 8.21 14.77 -4.62
N LEU A 194 9.46 15.23 -4.55
CA LEU A 194 10.16 15.58 -3.31
C LEU A 194 9.86 17.03 -2.94
N TYR A 195 9.51 17.27 -1.68
CA TYR A 195 9.25 18.59 -1.11
C TYR A 195 10.26 18.89 0.01
N GLU A 196 10.77 20.12 0.01
CA GLU A 196 11.52 20.65 1.14
C GLU A 196 10.57 20.79 2.34
N GLY A 197 10.87 20.08 3.42
CA GLY A 197 10.15 20.18 4.67
C GLY A 197 10.74 21.29 5.52
N ARG A 198 11.39 20.91 6.63
CA ARG A 198 11.87 21.83 7.66
C ARG A 198 12.87 22.86 7.14
N GLN A 199 12.62 24.13 7.44
CA GLN A 199 13.48 25.26 7.11
C GLN A 199 14.87 25.08 7.73
N GLY A 200 15.92 25.22 6.93
CA GLY A 200 17.31 25.13 7.35
C GLY A 200 18.19 24.30 6.41
N GLY A 201 17.59 23.47 5.55
CA GLY A 201 18.32 22.66 4.59
C GLY A 201 19.01 21.45 5.23
N ASP A 202 20.15 21.03 4.66
CA ASP A 202 20.85 19.81 5.07
C ASP A 202 21.42 19.90 6.50
N GLY A 203 21.30 18.81 7.26
CA GLY A 203 21.76 18.73 8.66
C GLY A 203 20.88 19.45 9.70
N VAL A 204 19.76 20.08 9.30
CA VAL A 204 18.84 20.70 10.26
C VAL A 204 18.19 19.64 11.17
N ILE A 205 18.18 19.88 12.48
CA ILE A 205 17.57 18.98 13.45
C ILE A 205 16.05 19.05 13.32
N GLY A 206 15.43 17.91 13.00
CA GLY A 206 13.99 17.74 12.86
C GLY A 206 13.20 17.68 14.18
N ALA A 207 11.90 17.41 14.05
CA ALA A 207 10.98 17.08 15.14
C ALA A 207 10.09 15.92 14.69
N HIS A 208 10.72 14.80 14.35
CA HIS A 208 10.07 13.65 13.73
C HIS A 208 10.39 12.33 14.43
N PHE A 209 11.45 12.21 15.23
CA PHE A 209 11.91 10.95 15.82
C PHE A 209 11.72 10.92 17.34
N SER A 210 10.49 11.12 17.81
CA SER A 210 10.05 10.93 19.21
C SER A 210 10.97 11.58 20.26
N GLY A 211 11.31 12.86 20.09
CA GLY A 211 12.17 13.60 21.02
C GLY A 211 13.67 13.29 20.94
N VAL A 212 14.08 12.24 20.24
CA VAL A 212 15.49 11.86 20.01
C VAL A 212 15.97 12.27 18.60
N ASN A 213 15.63 13.49 18.17
CA ASN A 213 15.86 13.96 16.78
C ASN A 213 17.33 14.21 16.41
N THR A 214 18.18 14.51 17.39
CA THR A 214 19.55 14.98 17.12
C THR A 214 20.38 13.92 16.43
N GLY A 215 20.96 14.25 15.27
CA GLY A 215 21.77 13.35 14.47
C GLY A 215 20.97 12.50 13.47
N THR A 216 19.69 12.82 13.24
CA THR A 216 18.83 12.16 12.26
C THR A 216 18.42 13.08 11.12
N MET A 217 18.16 12.50 9.96
CA MET A 217 17.47 13.14 8.84
C MET A 217 16.19 12.37 8.52
N GLY A 218 15.04 13.05 8.63
CA GLY A 218 13.71 12.46 8.46
C GLY A 218 13.10 12.72 7.10
N VAL A 219 12.78 11.64 6.36
CA VAL A 219 12.01 11.70 5.10
C VAL A 219 10.65 11.05 5.31
N SER A 220 9.56 11.78 5.03
CA SER A 220 8.20 11.27 5.17
C SER A 220 7.55 10.98 3.83
N VAL A 221 7.09 9.75 3.62
CA VAL A 221 6.26 9.40 2.46
C VAL A 221 4.82 9.78 2.78
N ILE A 222 4.24 10.70 2.01
CA ILE A 222 2.89 11.22 2.24
C ILE A 222 1.86 10.12 1.97
N GLY A 223 1.08 9.81 3.00
CA GLY A 223 0.04 8.79 2.99
C GLY A 223 -0.01 7.99 4.30
N THR A 224 -0.95 7.07 4.35
CA THR A 224 -1.09 6.02 5.38
C THR A 224 -0.73 4.67 4.76
N TYR A 225 0.24 3.98 5.37
CA TYR A 225 0.84 2.75 4.82
C TYR A 225 0.81 1.59 5.81
N SER A 226 -0.17 1.59 6.69
CA SER A 226 -0.40 0.57 7.71
C SER A 226 -0.82 -0.76 7.08
N THR A 227 -1.56 -0.70 5.96
CA THR A 227 -2.02 -1.86 5.17
C THR A 227 -1.69 -1.78 3.67
N LEU A 228 -1.30 -0.61 3.16
CA LEU A 228 -0.98 -0.40 1.75
C LEU A 228 0.54 -0.25 1.54
N PRO A 229 1.10 -0.74 0.42
CA PRO A 229 2.47 -0.42 0.05
C PRO A 229 2.57 1.03 -0.46
N PRO A 230 3.74 1.69 -0.30
CA PRO A 230 4.04 2.94 -1.00
C PRO A 230 4.12 2.74 -2.51
N SER A 231 3.90 3.81 -3.28
CA SER A 231 4.08 3.75 -4.72
C SER A 231 5.56 3.57 -5.06
N GLU A 232 5.85 2.89 -6.17
CA GLU A 232 7.24 2.77 -6.66
C GLU A 232 7.84 4.14 -7.02
N ALA A 233 7.02 5.12 -7.41
CA ALA A 233 7.49 6.48 -7.64
C ALA A 233 8.02 7.13 -6.36
N ALA A 234 7.30 7.00 -5.25
CA ALA A 234 7.75 7.48 -3.96
C ALA A 234 9.00 6.72 -3.45
N LEU A 235 9.03 5.39 -3.60
CA LEU A 235 10.19 4.57 -3.21
C LEU A 235 11.46 4.92 -4.00
N ARG A 236 11.34 5.23 -5.30
CA ARG A 236 12.50 5.67 -6.11
C ARG A 236 13.08 6.98 -5.59
N THR A 237 12.25 7.99 -5.41
CA THR A 237 12.67 9.29 -4.87
C THR A 237 13.25 9.15 -3.46
N LEU A 238 12.65 8.29 -2.64
CA LEU A 238 13.16 7.98 -1.30
C LEU A 238 14.56 7.34 -1.37
N THR A 239 14.74 6.34 -2.23
CA THR A 239 16.04 5.67 -2.43
C THR A 239 17.12 6.67 -2.84
N GLN A 240 16.82 7.55 -3.79
CA GLN A 240 17.76 8.59 -4.24
C GLN A 240 18.12 9.55 -3.11
N MET A 241 17.13 9.97 -2.34
CA MET A 241 17.34 10.88 -1.21
C MET A 241 18.17 10.26 -0.09
N LEU A 242 17.92 8.99 0.21
CA LEU A 242 18.70 8.22 1.17
C LEU A 242 20.12 7.98 0.67
N ALA A 243 20.31 7.67 -0.61
CA ALA A 243 21.63 7.48 -1.21
C ALA A 243 22.45 8.77 -1.22
N TRP A 244 21.82 9.90 -1.56
CA TRP A 244 22.49 11.20 -1.51
C TRP A 244 22.99 11.55 -0.11
N HIS A 245 22.14 11.37 0.92
CA HIS A 245 22.56 11.59 2.30
C HIS A 245 23.60 10.56 2.77
N ALA A 246 23.43 9.28 2.44
CA ALA A 246 24.41 8.26 2.82
C ALA A 246 25.78 8.54 2.22
N ASN A 247 25.85 8.94 0.95
CA ASN A 247 27.09 9.38 0.31
C ASN A 247 27.66 10.63 0.99
N ARG A 248 26.83 11.66 1.17
CA ARG A 248 27.26 12.95 1.73
C ARG A 248 27.79 12.87 3.15
N TRP A 249 27.19 12.01 3.97
CA TRP A 249 27.54 11.82 5.37
C TRP A 249 28.42 10.58 5.60
N THR A 250 28.89 9.91 4.53
CA THR A 250 29.73 8.71 4.58
C THR A 250 29.15 7.61 5.47
N LEU A 251 27.86 7.35 5.29
CA LEU A 251 27.11 6.36 6.07
C LEU A 251 27.11 5.01 5.35
N ASP A 252 27.21 3.92 6.10
CA ASP A 252 26.97 2.56 5.60
C ASP A 252 25.45 2.28 5.58
N PRO A 253 24.78 2.25 4.42
CA PRO A 253 23.32 2.12 4.35
C PRO A 253 22.80 0.80 4.90
N ALA A 254 23.62 -0.27 4.84
CA ALA A 254 23.26 -1.60 5.31
C ALA A 254 23.71 -1.85 6.77
N GLY A 255 24.50 -0.94 7.33
CA GLY A 255 25.08 -1.07 8.66
C GLY A 255 24.16 -0.62 9.79
N GLU A 256 24.65 -0.89 11.01
CA GLU A 256 24.09 -0.36 12.25
C GLU A 256 25.12 0.52 12.95
N ALA A 257 24.67 1.62 13.56
CA ALA A 257 25.49 2.54 14.32
C ALA A 257 24.83 2.90 15.65
N LEU A 258 25.63 3.37 16.61
CA LEU A 258 25.09 3.94 17.84
C LEU A 258 24.42 5.28 17.52
N HIS A 259 23.12 5.38 17.77
CA HIS A 259 22.42 6.65 17.74
C HIS A 259 22.49 7.31 19.12
N ALA A 260 23.32 8.36 19.26
CA ALA A 260 23.64 8.95 20.56
C ALA A 260 22.41 9.51 21.31
N ALA A 261 21.43 10.09 20.62
CA ALA A 261 20.26 10.64 21.29
C ALA A 261 19.38 9.53 21.91
N SER A 262 19.17 8.42 21.22
CA SER A 262 18.37 7.29 21.73
C SER A 262 19.15 6.27 22.56
N GLN A 263 20.49 6.28 22.49
CA GLN A 263 21.38 5.25 23.09
C GLN A 263 21.13 3.83 22.57
N LEU A 264 20.51 3.69 21.41
CA LEU A 264 20.32 2.40 20.76
C LEU A 264 21.33 2.23 19.64
N ARG A 265 21.72 0.98 19.39
CA ARG A 265 22.34 0.62 18.12
C ARG A 265 21.21 0.38 17.12
N LEU A 266 21.12 1.27 16.13
CA LEU A 266 20.05 1.26 15.14
C LEU A 266 20.64 1.02 13.76
N ASN A 267 19.80 0.50 12.85
CA ASN A 267 20.14 0.52 11.44
C ASN A 267 20.32 1.97 10.99
N VAL A 268 21.35 2.24 10.20
CA VAL A 268 21.63 3.57 9.64
C VAL A 268 20.43 4.10 8.87
N ILE A 269 19.74 3.25 8.11
CA ILE A 269 18.42 3.54 7.53
C ILE A 269 17.36 2.80 8.37
N GLY A 270 16.57 3.55 9.13
CA GLY A 270 15.57 3.01 10.06
C GLY A 270 14.17 3.56 9.82
N GLY A 271 13.17 2.96 10.46
CA GLY A 271 11.81 3.51 10.53
C GLY A 271 11.61 4.30 11.81
N HIS A 272 10.64 5.22 11.83
CA HIS A 272 10.29 5.98 13.05
C HIS A 272 10.03 5.06 14.25
N ARG A 273 9.33 3.94 14.06
CA ARG A 273 9.00 2.96 15.10
C ARG A 273 10.21 2.42 15.86
N ASP A 274 11.41 2.47 15.26
CA ASP A 274 12.64 2.02 15.90
C ASP A 274 13.06 2.91 17.08
N ALA A 275 12.62 4.18 17.12
CA ALA A 275 12.82 5.04 18.30
C ALA A 275 12.11 4.53 19.55
N GLY A 276 10.93 3.91 19.38
CA GLY A 276 10.08 3.44 20.48
C GLY A 276 10.72 2.35 21.34
N LEU A 277 11.84 1.77 20.88
CA LEU A 277 12.65 0.84 21.65
C LEU A 277 13.50 1.54 22.73
N SER A 278 13.63 2.87 22.68
CA SER A 278 14.46 3.64 23.59
C SER A 278 13.61 4.21 24.74
N PRO A 279 14.06 4.08 26.00
CA PRO A 279 13.42 4.76 27.13
C PRO A 279 13.62 6.29 27.09
N ARG A 280 14.43 6.83 26.17
CA ARG A 280 14.62 8.27 25.95
C ARG A 280 13.68 8.84 24.90
N ALA A 281 13.00 7.99 24.14
CA ALA A 281 11.99 8.43 23.20
C ALA A 281 10.73 8.86 23.97
N SER A 282 10.05 9.90 23.48
CA SER A 282 8.78 10.38 24.05
C SER A 282 7.67 9.34 23.97
N GLY A 283 7.73 8.41 23.00
CA GLY A 283 6.75 7.34 22.85
C GLY A 283 7.00 6.43 21.65
N GLY A 284 6.25 5.33 21.59
CA GLY A 284 6.22 4.40 20.46
C GLY A 284 5.29 4.85 19.33
N THR A 285 5.43 4.24 18.16
CA THR A 285 4.63 4.58 16.97
C THR A 285 4.54 3.40 15.99
N GLU A 286 3.48 3.35 15.18
CA GLU A 286 3.42 2.48 14.00
C GLU A 286 4.21 3.07 12.80
N CYS A 287 4.47 4.37 12.76
CA CYS A 287 5.17 5.02 11.66
C CYS A 287 6.50 4.30 11.32
N PRO A 288 6.80 4.00 10.04
CA PRO A 288 6.19 4.49 8.81
C PRO A 288 5.02 3.64 8.26
N GLY A 289 4.33 2.87 9.09
CA GLY A 289 3.33 1.89 8.64
C GLY A 289 3.98 0.60 8.10
N ASN A 290 3.23 -0.50 8.09
CA ASN A 290 3.80 -1.82 7.76
C ASN A 290 4.28 -1.93 6.31
N GLY A 291 3.62 -1.27 5.35
CA GLY A 291 4.01 -1.29 3.94
C GLY A 291 5.36 -0.62 3.68
N VAL A 292 5.60 0.57 4.24
CA VAL A 292 6.91 1.24 4.13
C VAL A 292 7.96 0.53 4.97
N TYR A 293 7.61 0.10 6.19
CA TYR A 293 8.56 -0.57 7.08
C TYR A 293 9.07 -1.91 6.50
N ALA A 294 8.20 -2.69 5.85
CA ALA A 294 8.59 -3.91 5.13
C ALA A 294 9.56 -3.63 3.96
N SER A 295 9.54 -2.41 3.42
CA SER A 295 10.42 -2.00 2.31
C SER A 295 11.82 -1.59 2.77
N LEU A 296 12.08 -1.41 4.08
CA LEU A 296 13.37 -0.91 4.59
C LEU A 296 14.56 -1.80 4.21
N HIS A 297 14.41 -3.13 4.24
CA HIS A 297 15.47 -4.04 3.82
C HIS A 297 15.82 -3.87 2.32
N ARG A 298 14.80 -3.73 1.47
CA ARG A 298 14.96 -3.42 0.05
C ARG A 298 15.65 -2.07 -0.13
N LEU A 299 15.20 -1.03 0.58
CA LEU A 299 15.78 0.32 0.52
C LEU A 299 17.26 0.32 0.88
N ARG A 300 17.69 -0.36 1.96
CA ARG A 300 19.11 -0.48 2.31
C ARG A 300 19.93 -1.13 1.20
N SER A 301 19.39 -2.20 0.61
CA SER A 301 20.02 -2.90 -0.51
C SER A 301 20.13 -2.01 -1.74
N ASP A 302 19.05 -1.31 -2.10
CA ASP A 302 18.97 -0.44 -3.28
C ASP A 302 19.86 0.80 -3.12
N VAL A 303 19.92 1.39 -1.93
CA VAL A 303 20.84 2.50 -1.60
C VAL A 303 22.29 2.04 -1.68
N ASN A 304 22.66 0.93 -1.03
CA ASN A 304 24.02 0.40 -1.08
C ASN A 304 24.45 0.08 -2.52
N ARG A 305 23.52 -0.47 -3.32
CA ARG A 305 23.75 -0.73 -4.74
C ARG A 305 23.97 0.55 -5.54
N MET A 306 23.17 1.58 -5.27
CA MET A 306 23.32 2.91 -5.87
C MET A 306 24.66 3.57 -5.51
N LEU A 307 25.13 3.42 -4.26
CA LEU A 307 26.45 3.91 -3.83
C LEU A 307 27.62 3.17 -4.51
N ARG A 308 27.45 1.88 -4.80
CA ARG A 308 28.46 1.05 -5.48
C ARG A 308 28.47 1.21 -7.01
N GLY A 309 27.50 1.93 -7.58
CA GLY A 309 27.34 2.06 -9.03
C GLY A 309 26.88 0.76 -9.71
N GLU A 310 26.29 -0.18 -8.97
CA GLU A 310 25.79 -1.45 -9.51
C GLU A 310 24.39 -1.26 -10.12
N CYS A 311 24.22 -1.50 -11.43
CA CYS A 311 22.95 -1.34 -12.11
C CYS A 311 22.07 -2.60 -12.01
N ALA A 312 21.25 -2.70 -10.96
CA ALA A 312 20.17 -3.69 -10.94
C ALA A 312 18.92 -3.11 -11.59
N LEU A 313 18.72 -3.50 -12.85
CA LEU A 313 17.60 -3.07 -13.67
C LEU A 313 16.47 -4.11 -13.57
N ARG A 314 15.22 -3.67 -13.43
CA ARG A 314 14.04 -4.54 -13.38
C ARG A 314 12.94 -4.01 -14.29
N VAL A 315 12.42 -4.85 -15.18
CA VAL A 315 11.25 -4.49 -15.99
C VAL A 315 9.97 -4.79 -15.20
N VAL A 316 9.13 -3.77 -14.97
CA VAL A 316 7.95 -3.84 -14.08
C VAL A 316 6.84 -4.73 -14.65
N ALA A 317 6.78 -4.88 -15.98
CA ALA A 317 5.85 -5.76 -16.66
C ALA A 317 6.64 -6.75 -17.52
N PRO A 318 6.82 -8.03 -17.11
CA PRO A 318 7.58 -9.02 -17.88
C PRO A 318 6.81 -9.56 -19.10
N ARG A 319 5.58 -9.09 -19.32
CA ARG A 319 4.77 -9.39 -20.51
C ARG A 319 3.88 -8.22 -20.87
N VAL A 320 3.77 -7.95 -22.16
CA VAL A 320 2.79 -7.01 -22.73
C VAL A 320 2.12 -7.67 -23.92
N CYS A 321 0.80 -7.45 -24.06
CA CYS A 321 0.01 -7.93 -25.17
C CYS A 321 -0.54 -6.75 -25.97
N PHE A 322 -0.67 -6.92 -27.29
CA PHE A 322 -1.17 -5.90 -28.20
C PHE A 322 -2.32 -6.43 -29.05
N ALA A 323 -3.25 -5.55 -29.37
CA ALA A 323 -4.24 -5.79 -30.42
C ALA A 323 -3.58 -5.83 -31.80
N ALA A 324 -4.34 -6.24 -32.82
CA ALA A 324 -3.84 -6.40 -34.18
C ALA A 324 -3.34 -5.08 -34.78
N GLU A 325 -3.92 -3.95 -34.40
CA GLU A 325 -3.55 -2.61 -34.85
C GLU A 325 -2.14 -2.20 -34.39
N GLY A 326 -1.59 -2.90 -33.40
CA GLY A 326 -0.34 -2.54 -32.75
C GLY A 326 -0.54 -1.37 -31.79
N GLY A 327 0.48 -0.53 -31.63
CA GLY A 327 0.42 0.60 -30.72
C GLY A 327 1.78 0.93 -30.12
N SER A 328 1.78 1.77 -29.08
CA SER A 328 3.00 2.08 -28.33
C SER A 328 2.79 1.87 -26.85
N VAL A 329 3.80 1.32 -26.17
CA VAL A 329 3.85 1.19 -24.72
C VAL A 329 5.15 1.78 -24.21
N ALA A 330 5.09 2.51 -23.10
CA ALA A 330 6.28 2.89 -22.35
C ALA A 330 6.48 1.85 -21.25
N LEU A 331 7.53 1.05 -21.35
CA LEU A 331 7.86 0.08 -20.32
C LEU A 331 8.56 0.79 -19.18
N THR A 332 8.12 0.51 -17.95
CA THR A 332 8.84 1.00 -16.77
C THR A 332 10.00 0.05 -16.51
N VAL A 333 11.21 0.57 -16.69
CA VAL A 333 12.44 -0.05 -16.19
C VAL A 333 12.76 0.62 -14.87
N GLU A 334 12.65 -0.14 -13.79
CA GLU A 334 13.20 0.23 -12.49
C GLU A 334 14.71 0.15 -12.61
N ALA A 335 15.34 1.31 -12.62
CA ALA A 335 16.78 1.48 -12.71
C ALA A 335 17.23 2.42 -11.59
N PRO A 336 18.36 2.15 -10.93
CA PRO A 336 19.09 3.21 -10.25
C PRO A 336 19.36 4.32 -11.26
N ALA A 337 19.28 5.57 -10.80
CA ALA A 337 19.49 6.70 -11.68
C ALA A 337 20.93 6.65 -12.26
N GLY A 338 21.13 7.06 -13.52
CA GLY A 338 22.42 6.96 -14.22
C GLY A 338 22.74 5.60 -14.83
N CYS A 339 21.94 4.58 -14.52
CA CYS A 339 22.00 3.31 -15.21
C CYS A 339 21.38 3.42 -16.60
N LEU A 340 22.25 3.49 -17.61
CA LEU A 340 21.84 3.28 -18.99
C LEU A 340 21.45 1.81 -19.16
N PHE A 341 20.37 1.57 -19.88
CA PHE A 341 19.95 0.25 -20.31
C PHE A 341 19.78 0.27 -21.82
N SER A 342 20.11 -0.84 -22.49
CA SER A 342 19.74 -1.03 -23.88
C SER A 342 18.37 -1.67 -23.96
N VAL A 343 17.64 -1.32 -25.02
CA VAL A 343 16.39 -1.94 -25.44
C VAL A 343 16.66 -2.45 -26.84
N GLU A 344 16.69 -3.76 -26.99
CA GLU A 344 16.99 -4.41 -28.26
C GLU A 344 15.85 -5.36 -28.60
N SER A 345 15.29 -5.22 -29.81
CA SER A 345 14.40 -6.24 -30.35
C SER A 345 15.10 -7.00 -31.47
N ARG A 346 14.87 -8.31 -31.52
CA ARG A 346 15.31 -9.17 -32.63
C ARG A 346 14.25 -9.26 -33.73
N ASP A 347 13.10 -8.63 -33.53
CA ASP A 347 11.92 -8.75 -34.37
C ASP A 347 11.67 -7.46 -35.16
N PRO A 348 11.58 -7.50 -36.51
CA PRO A 348 11.48 -6.29 -37.34
C PRO A 348 10.17 -5.52 -37.20
N TRP A 349 9.16 -6.11 -36.56
CA TRP A 349 7.85 -5.50 -36.31
C TRP A 349 7.76 -4.80 -34.93
N ILE A 350 8.86 -4.80 -34.17
CA ILE A 350 8.99 -4.10 -32.87
C ILE A 350 10.08 -3.04 -33.01
N ALA A 351 9.68 -1.77 -32.97
CA ALA A 351 10.62 -0.66 -32.85
C ALA A 351 10.86 -0.36 -31.36
N ALA A 352 12.12 -0.49 -30.93
CA ALA A 352 12.56 -0.19 -29.57
C ALA A 352 13.25 1.17 -29.53
N ALA A 353 12.79 2.07 -28.65
CA ALA A 353 13.44 3.34 -28.38
C ALA A 353 14.33 3.23 -27.12
N PRO A 354 15.44 4.00 -27.04
CA PRO A 354 16.35 3.97 -25.89
C PRO A 354 15.72 4.38 -24.55
N ASP A 355 14.56 5.06 -24.58
CA ASP A 355 13.81 5.49 -23.40
C ASP A 355 12.87 4.40 -22.84
N GLY A 356 12.94 3.17 -23.36
CA GLY A 356 12.05 2.08 -22.94
C GLY A 356 10.70 2.08 -23.65
N ARG A 357 10.47 2.99 -24.61
CA ARG A 357 9.25 2.97 -25.43
C ARG A 357 9.36 1.92 -26.52
N LEU A 358 8.36 1.05 -26.61
CA LEU A 358 8.19 0.12 -27.72
C LEU A 358 7.05 0.60 -28.61
N THR A 359 7.26 0.54 -29.92
CA THR A 359 6.23 0.74 -30.93
C THR A 359 6.06 -0.54 -31.73
N ILE A 360 4.84 -1.06 -31.74
CA ILE A 360 4.47 -2.34 -32.35
C ILE A 360 3.74 -2.05 -33.64
N ALA A 361 4.25 -2.58 -34.75
CA ALA A 361 3.60 -2.46 -36.05
C ALA A 361 2.27 -3.23 -36.07
N ALA A 362 1.33 -2.77 -36.89
CA ALA A 362 0.09 -3.51 -37.13
C ALA A 362 0.39 -4.94 -37.66
N ASN A 363 -0.47 -5.88 -37.30
CA ASN A 363 -0.42 -7.27 -37.71
C ASN A 363 -1.62 -7.58 -38.61
N GLY A 364 -1.35 -7.73 -39.91
CA GLY A 364 -2.35 -8.15 -40.90
C GLY A 364 -2.50 -9.67 -41.04
N GLY A 365 -1.79 -10.47 -40.22
CA GLY A 365 -1.71 -11.93 -40.36
C GLY A 365 -2.12 -12.70 -39.11
N ALA A 366 -1.60 -13.92 -38.98
CA ALA A 366 -1.79 -14.76 -37.81
C ALA A 366 -1.14 -14.15 -36.55
N ARG A 367 -1.54 -14.63 -35.36
CA ARG A 367 -0.94 -14.23 -34.09
C ARG A 367 0.57 -14.40 -34.14
N ARG A 368 1.29 -13.46 -33.56
CA ARG A 368 2.75 -13.48 -33.48
C ARG A 368 3.24 -13.13 -32.09
N SER A 369 4.39 -13.68 -31.73
CA SER A 369 5.09 -13.37 -30.49
C SER A 369 6.50 -12.92 -30.82
N GLY A 370 7.03 -12.01 -30.01
CA GLY A 370 8.36 -11.45 -30.18
C GLY A 370 9.05 -11.30 -28.84
N THR A 371 10.36 -11.12 -28.89
CA THR A 371 11.17 -10.89 -27.68
C THR A 371 11.88 -9.55 -27.77
N VAL A 372 11.82 -8.80 -26.68
CA VAL A 372 12.64 -7.59 -26.51
C VAL A 372 13.54 -7.82 -25.32
N SER A 373 14.85 -7.65 -25.51
CA SER A 373 15.79 -7.65 -24.40
C SER A 373 15.88 -6.22 -23.86
N ILE A 374 15.57 -6.05 -22.59
CA ILE A 374 15.61 -4.76 -21.89
C ILE A 374 16.46 -4.97 -20.67
N ALA A 375 17.57 -4.23 -20.56
CA ALA A 375 18.46 -4.35 -19.42
C ALA A 375 18.96 -5.80 -19.17
N GLY A 376 19.16 -6.57 -20.23
CA GLY A 376 19.56 -7.98 -20.16
C GLY A 376 18.43 -8.95 -19.73
N GLN A 377 17.19 -8.47 -19.59
CA GLN A 377 16.00 -9.29 -19.33
C GLN A 377 15.17 -9.43 -20.60
N ASP A 378 14.82 -10.66 -20.95
CA ASP A 378 13.96 -10.93 -22.10
C ASP A 378 12.48 -10.77 -21.75
N LEU A 379 11.83 -9.83 -22.42
CA LEU A 379 10.42 -9.54 -22.36
C LEU A 379 9.67 -10.29 -23.47
N LEU A 380 8.63 -11.05 -23.09
CA LEU A 380 7.75 -11.69 -24.07
C LEU A 380 6.62 -10.74 -24.49
N LEU A 381 6.52 -10.46 -25.79
CA LEU A 381 5.40 -9.76 -26.40
C LEU A 381 4.50 -10.74 -27.14
N SER A 382 3.19 -10.49 -27.10
CA SER A 382 2.20 -11.21 -27.90
C SER A 382 1.29 -10.22 -28.61
N GLN A 383 1.03 -10.46 -29.89
CA GLN A 383 0.14 -9.62 -30.68
C GLN A 383 -0.97 -10.46 -31.30
N ALA A 384 -2.21 -9.95 -31.21
CA ALA A 384 -3.40 -10.56 -31.78
C ALA A 384 -3.31 -10.72 -33.31
N ALA A 385 -4.07 -11.65 -33.86
CA ALA A 385 -4.24 -11.80 -35.31
C ALA A 385 -5.18 -10.73 -35.87
N ALA A 386 -5.10 -10.48 -37.17
CA ALA A 386 -6.01 -9.57 -37.86
C ALA A 386 -7.48 -9.96 -37.63
N GLY A 387 -8.30 -8.99 -37.21
CA GLY A 387 -9.73 -9.19 -36.95
C GLY A 387 -10.08 -9.78 -35.58
N GLU A 388 -9.10 -10.10 -34.73
CA GLU A 388 -9.36 -10.46 -33.33
C GLU A 388 -9.61 -9.20 -32.48
N GLY A 389 -10.46 -9.34 -31.45
CA GLY A 389 -10.62 -8.31 -30.42
C GLY A 389 -9.39 -8.17 -29.50
N PRO A 390 -9.48 -7.34 -28.44
CA PRO A 390 -8.39 -7.16 -27.47
C PRO A 390 -7.87 -8.49 -26.93
N LEU A 391 -6.54 -8.62 -26.84
CA LEU A 391 -5.88 -9.85 -26.42
C LEU A 391 -5.75 -9.89 -24.88
N PRO A 392 -6.49 -10.74 -24.14
CA PRO A 392 -6.36 -10.82 -22.69
C PRO A 392 -4.94 -11.24 -22.30
N CYS A 393 -4.36 -10.51 -21.36
CA CYS A 393 -2.93 -10.60 -21.05
C CYS A 393 -2.68 -10.90 -19.57
N PRO A 394 -2.77 -12.18 -19.15
CA PRO A 394 -2.38 -12.57 -17.79
C PRO A 394 -0.87 -12.39 -17.60
N LEU A 395 -0.48 -11.75 -16.49
CA LEU A 395 0.92 -11.50 -16.16
C LEU A 395 1.66 -12.82 -15.83
N PRO A 396 2.93 -12.95 -16.21
CA PRO A 396 3.83 -13.95 -15.64
C PRO A 396 3.86 -13.79 -14.11
N ARG A 397 3.70 -14.90 -13.37
CA ARG A 397 3.58 -14.89 -11.90
C ARG A 397 2.41 -14.07 -11.35
N GLY A 398 1.46 -13.66 -12.21
CA GLY A 398 0.25 -12.95 -11.82
C GLY A 398 -0.85 -13.85 -11.24
N ILE A 399 -0.60 -15.16 -11.17
CA ILE A 399 -1.49 -16.14 -10.53
C ILE A 399 -1.00 -16.33 -9.10
N VAL A 400 -1.74 -15.79 -8.15
CA VAL A 400 -1.39 -15.80 -6.72
C VAL A 400 -2.55 -16.34 -5.90
N SER A 401 -2.30 -16.66 -4.64
CA SER A 401 -3.37 -17.00 -3.70
C SER A 401 -4.26 -15.80 -3.43
N ALA A 402 -5.58 -15.98 -3.37
CA ALA A 402 -6.49 -14.88 -3.06
C ALA A 402 -6.30 -14.33 -1.62
N GLY A 403 -5.74 -15.14 -0.71
CA GLY A 403 -5.42 -14.74 0.67
C GLY A 403 -4.01 -14.17 0.83
N ALA A 404 -3.17 -14.14 -0.22
CA ALA A 404 -1.82 -13.59 -0.13
C ALA A 404 -1.35 -13.07 -1.50
N VAL A 405 -1.04 -11.77 -1.58
CA VAL A 405 -0.54 -11.14 -2.81
C VAL A 405 0.97 -11.31 -2.92
N ASP A 406 1.45 -12.55 -2.86
CA ASP A 406 2.85 -12.91 -3.07
C ASP A 406 2.98 -14.05 -4.08
N THR A 407 4.22 -14.42 -4.43
CA THR A 407 4.47 -15.43 -5.47
C THR A 407 4.49 -16.87 -4.93
N ARG A 408 3.83 -17.15 -3.80
CA ARG A 408 3.74 -18.52 -3.28
C ARG A 408 2.99 -19.44 -4.27
N PRO A 409 3.30 -20.74 -4.31
CA PRO A 409 2.49 -21.69 -5.05
C PRO A 409 1.03 -21.71 -4.59
N VAL A 410 0.13 -22.13 -5.46
CA VAL A 410 -1.30 -22.29 -5.15
C VAL A 410 -1.64 -23.77 -4.94
N VAL A 411 -2.86 -24.07 -4.48
CA VAL A 411 -3.27 -25.44 -4.11
C VAL A 411 -4.54 -25.84 -4.84
N ASN A 412 -4.72 -27.13 -5.12
CA ASN A 412 -5.98 -27.67 -5.64
C ASN A 412 -7.18 -27.21 -4.80
N GLY A 413 -8.25 -26.74 -5.44
CA GLY A 413 -9.44 -26.24 -4.76
C GLY A 413 -9.30 -24.85 -4.11
N SER A 414 -8.11 -24.25 -4.10
CA SER A 414 -7.88 -22.94 -3.49
C SER A 414 -8.46 -21.79 -4.31
N LEU A 415 -8.74 -20.68 -3.63
CA LEU A 415 -9.08 -19.41 -4.24
C LEU A 415 -7.81 -18.73 -4.73
N VAL A 416 -7.84 -18.28 -5.98
CA VAL A 416 -6.72 -17.64 -6.67
C VAL A 416 -7.15 -16.30 -7.26
N SER A 417 -6.19 -15.39 -7.33
CA SER A 417 -6.31 -14.14 -8.09
C SER A 417 -5.37 -14.17 -9.28
N ILE A 418 -5.86 -13.74 -10.43
CA ILE A 418 -5.14 -13.67 -11.71
C ILE A 418 -5.09 -12.21 -12.12
N TYR A 419 -3.89 -11.62 -12.11
CA TYR A 419 -3.66 -10.24 -12.52
C TYR A 419 -3.19 -10.13 -13.97
N GLY A 420 -3.61 -9.07 -14.64
CA GLY A 420 -3.37 -8.89 -16.07
C GLY A 420 -3.89 -7.57 -16.62
N SER A 421 -3.95 -7.49 -17.94
CA SER A 421 -4.64 -6.44 -18.69
C SER A 421 -5.60 -7.07 -19.69
N ASP A 422 -6.65 -6.32 -20.06
CA ASP A 422 -7.69 -6.75 -20.99
C ASP A 422 -8.33 -8.11 -20.61
N LEU A 423 -8.36 -8.44 -19.32
CA LEU A 423 -8.85 -9.73 -18.83
C LEU A 423 -10.38 -9.85 -18.93
N ALA A 424 -11.09 -8.72 -18.95
CA ALA A 424 -12.52 -8.60 -19.15
C ALA A 424 -12.84 -7.20 -19.73
N SER A 425 -14.03 -7.02 -20.30
CA SER A 425 -14.48 -5.70 -20.78
C SER A 425 -15.01 -4.79 -19.67
N ALA A 426 -15.47 -5.38 -18.55
CA ALA A 426 -16.02 -4.67 -17.40
C ALA A 426 -15.84 -5.50 -16.13
N ALA A 427 -16.05 -4.87 -14.97
CA ALA A 427 -16.07 -5.57 -13.70
C ALA A 427 -17.43 -6.26 -13.48
N GLU A 428 -17.41 -7.53 -13.10
CA GLU A 428 -18.61 -8.33 -12.81
C GLU A 428 -18.30 -9.35 -11.70
N ALA A 429 -19.21 -9.48 -10.74
CA ALA A 429 -19.14 -10.50 -9.70
C ALA A 429 -20.09 -11.65 -10.04
N ALA A 430 -19.70 -12.87 -9.68
CA ALA A 430 -20.57 -14.03 -9.80
C ALA A 430 -21.77 -13.91 -8.85
N PRO A 431 -22.93 -14.48 -9.21
CA PRO A 431 -24.06 -14.59 -8.30
C PRO A 431 -23.72 -15.51 -7.12
N ASP A 432 -24.47 -15.37 -6.03
CA ASP A 432 -24.36 -16.26 -4.86
C ASP A 432 -24.65 -17.73 -5.23
N GLY A 433 -23.96 -18.66 -4.57
CA GLY A 433 -24.13 -20.10 -4.76
C GLY A 433 -23.07 -20.72 -5.66
N THR A 434 -23.49 -21.49 -6.67
CA THR A 434 -22.57 -22.20 -7.56
C THR A 434 -21.88 -21.24 -8.53
N LEU A 435 -20.56 -21.19 -8.47
CA LEU A 435 -19.75 -20.30 -9.30
C LEU A 435 -19.75 -20.75 -10.77
N PRO A 436 -19.98 -19.85 -11.73
CA PRO A 436 -19.96 -20.18 -13.15
C PRO A 436 -18.53 -20.32 -13.68
N THR A 437 -18.33 -21.13 -14.71
CA THR A 437 -17.05 -21.24 -15.43
C THR A 437 -16.89 -20.21 -16.56
N SER A 438 -17.92 -19.39 -16.78
CA SER A 438 -17.95 -18.26 -17.70
C SER A 438 -18.69 -17.09 -17.05
N LEU A 439 -18.06 -15.90 -17.02
CA LEU A 439 -18.61 -14.69 -16.41
C LEU A 439 -18.23 -13.47 -17.26
N ALA A 440 -19.18 -12.59 -17.60
CA ALA A 440 -18.95 -11.45 -18.51
C ALA A 440 -18.21 -11.78 -19.83
N GLY A 441 -18.43 -12.97 -20.41
CA GLY A 441 -17.71 -13.44 -21.61
C GLY A 441 -16.25 -13.84 -21.38
N VAL A 442 -15.85 -14.00 -20.12
CA VAL A 442 -14.52 -14.47 -19.69
C VAL A 442 -14.61 -15.93 -19.25
N SER A 443 -13.63 -16.74 -19.65
CA SER A 443 -13.41 -18.10 -19.16
C SER A 443 -11.92 -18.34 -18.91
N VAL A 444 -11.60 -19.21 -17.97
CA VAL A 444 -10.21 -19.53 -17.61
C VAL A 444 -10.01 -21.03 -17.60
N LEU A 445 -8.96 -21.50 -18.28
CA LEU A 445 -8.59 -22.91 -18.36
C LEU A 445 -7.22 -23.14 -17.72
N VAL A 446 -7.09 -24.23 -16.98
CA VAL A 446 -5.81 -24.80 -16.57
C VAL A 446 -5.49 -26.05 -17.40
N ASN A 447 -4.24 -26.13 -17.86
CA ASN A 447 -3.70 -27.17 -18.73
C ASN A 447 -4.56 -27.43 -19.98
N GLY A 448 -5.16 -26.37 -20.51
CA GLY A 448 -5.96 -26.36 -21.74
C GLY A 448 -7.32 -27.07 -21.66
N ALA A 449 -7.69 -27.69 -20.54
CA ALA A 449 -8.87 -28.55 -20.48
C ALA A 449 -9.78 -28.32 -19.26
N ARG A 450 -9.25 -27.83 -18.12
CA ARG A 450 -10.03 -27.74 -16.88
C ARG A 450 -10.45 -26.29 -16.64
N ALA A 451 -11.75 -26.03 -16.66
CA ALA A 451 -12.28 -24.69 -16.42
C ALA A 451 -12.24 -24.31 -14.94
N LEU A 452 -11.83 -23.08 -14.66
CA LEU A 452 -11.90 -22.49 -13.33
C LEU A 452 -13.28 -21.84 -13.14
N PRO A 453 -14.00 -22.17 -12.06
CA PRO A 453 -15.14 -21.38 -11.60
C PRO A 453 -14.69 -19.98 -11.19
N LEU A 454 -15.46 -18.97 -11.57
CA LEU A 454 -15.12 -17.55 -11.45
C LEU A 454 -15.96 -16.90 -10.36
N LEU A 455 -15.32 -16.13 -9.47
CA LEU A 455 -15.96 -15.34 -8.43
C LEU A 455 -16.13 -13.88 -8.87
N PHE A 456 -15.15 -13.36 -9.61
CA PHE A 456 -15.11 -11.97 -10.04
C PHE A 456 -14.22 -11.84 -11.28
N VAL A 457 -14.61 -10.97 -12.20
CA VAL A 457 -13.81 -10.59 -13.37
C VAL A 457 -13.77 -9.07 -13.47
N SER A 458 -12.69 -8.53 -14.02
CA SER A 458 -12.50 -7.12 -14.35
C SER A 458 -11.39 -6.99 -15.38
N PRO A 459 -11.21 -5.82 -16.03
CA PRO A 459 -10.11 -5.63 -16.97
C PRO A 459 -8.71 -5.95 -16.40
N GLY A 460 -8.52 -5.77 -15.09
CA GLY A 460 -7.21 -5.95 -14.42
C GLY A 460 -7.06 -7.20 -13.56
N GLN A 461 -8.15 -7.88 -13.21
CA GLN A 461 -8.13 -8.97 -12.24
C GLN A 461 -9.27 -9.97 -12.45
N ILE A 462 -8.98 -11.25 -12.28
CA ILE A 462 -9.96 -12.33 -12.14
C ILE A 462 -9.74 -13.03 -10.80
N ASN A 463 -10.81 -13.23 -10.02
CA ASN A 463 -10.80 -14.11 -8.86
C ASN A 463 -11.53 -15.40 -9.22
N ALA A 464 -10.92 -16.54 -8.93
CA ALA A 464 -11.41 -17.84 -9.36
C ALA A 464 -11.06 -18.93 -8.33
N GLN A 465 -11.69 -20.09 -8.46
CA GLN A 465 -11.30 -21.29 -7.71
C GLN A 465 -10.49 -22.23 -8.62
N LEU A 466 -9.35 -22.70 -8.15
CA LEU A 466 -8.58 -23.71 -8.87
C LEU A 466 -9.33 -25.06 -8.83
N PRO A 467 -9.46 -25.80 -9.96
CA PRO A 467 -10.05 -27.12 -9.97
C PRO A 467 -9.33 -28.09 -9.04
N THR A 468 -10.03 -29.16 -8.67
CA THR A 468 -9.44 -30.26 -7.90
C THR A 468 -8.80 -31.30 -8.83
N GLY A 469 -7.94 -32.16 -8.28
CA GLY A 469 -7.35 -33.29 -9.02
C GLY A 469 -6.34 -32.91 -10.10
N ILE A 470 -5.68 -31.75 -9.98
CA ILE A 470 -4.54 -31.34 -10.79
C ILE A 470 -3.27 -31.83 -10.10
N ASN A 471 -2.33 -32.40 -10.84
CA ASN A 471 -1.04 -32.81 -10.29
C ASN A 471 -0.27 -31.60 -9.73
N THR A 472 0.48 -31.81 -8.66
CA THR A 472 1.43 -30.82 -8.15
C THR A 472 2.58 -30.60 -9.16
N GLY A 473 3.25 -29.47 -9.05
CA GLY A 473 4.29 -29.02 -9.98
C GLY A 473 3.82 -27.88 -10.87
N SER A 474 4.45 -27.74 -12.04
CA SER A 474 4.13 -26.65 -12.98
C SER A 474 2.80 -26.88 -13.67
N ALA A 475 1.97 -25.84 -13.73
CA ALA A 475 0.73 -25.80 -14.50
C ALA A 475 0.67 -24.57 -15.40
N ARG A 476 -0.20 -24.62 -16.41
CA ARG A 476 -0.39 -23.54 -17.38
C ARG A 476 -1.82 -23.03 -17.32
N LEU A 477 -1.98 -21.72 -17.23
CA LEU A 477 -3.28 -21.07 -17.24
C LEU A 477 -3.47 -20.30 -18.55
N THR A 478 -4.67 -20.37 -19.13
CA THR A 478 -5.07 -19.47 -20.21
C THR A 478 -6.39 -18.77 -19.87
N VAL A 479 -6.44 -17.46 -20.13
CA VAL A 479 -7.66 -16.66 -20.05
C VAL A 479 -8.21 -16.48 -21.46
N THR A 480 -9.52 -16.63 -21.64
CA THR A 480 -10.23 -16.27 -22.87
C THR A 480 -11.26 -15.20 -22.52
N ALA A 481 -11.23 -14.06 -23.22
CA ALA A 481 -12.15 -12.95 -23.01
C ALA A 481 -12.73 -12.50 -24.36
N GLY A 482 -14.04 -12.34 -24.45
CA GLY A 482 -14.70 -11.92 -25.70
C GLY A 482 -14.44 -12.87 -26.88
N GLY A 483 -14.24 -14.16 -26.61
CA GLY A 483 -13.87 -15.16 -27.61
C GLY A 483 -12.38 -15.19 -28.01
N VAL A 484 -11.57 -14.25 -27.51
CA VAL A 484 -10.13 -14.19 -27.80
C VAL A 484 -9.35 -14.89 -26.69
N ARG A 485 -8.62 -15.94 -27.05
CA ARG A 485 -7.74 -16.67 -26.12
C ARG A 485 -6.43 -15.90 -25.88
N GLY A 486 -5.99 -15.70 -24.65
CA GLY A 486 -4.72 -15.08 -24.30
C GLY A 486 -3.51 -16.03 -24.37
N PRO A 487 -2.28 -15.54 -24.13
CA PRO A 487 -1.10 -16.39 -23.98
C PRO A 487 -1.16 -17.24 -22.69
N GLU A 488 -0.39 -18.33 -22.66
CA GLU A 488 -0.28 -19.17 -21.46
C GLU A 488 0.57 -18.50 -20.38
N SER A 489 0.13 -18.59 -19.12
CA SER A 489 0.89 -18.19 -17.94
C SER A 489 1.24 -19.40 -17.08
N LEU A 490 2.51 -19.51 -16.73
CA LEU A 490 2.99 -20.58 -15.85
C LEU A 490 2.76 -20.23 -14.38
N PHE A 491 2.37 -21.23 -13.62
CA PHE A 491 2.23 -21.14 -12.17
C PHE A 491 2.51 -22.51 -11.51
N TRP A 492 2.70 -22.53 -10.20
CA TRP A 492 3.12 -23.71 -9.45
C TRP A 492 2.00 -24.15 -8.52
N ILE A 493 1.70 -25.45 -8.55
CA ILE A 493 0.74 -26.09 -7.68
C ILE A 493 1.50 -26.92 -6.64
N THR A 494 1.18 -26.73 -5.37
CA THR A 494 1.74 -27.50 -4.26
C THR A 494 0.61 -28.22 -3.49
N GLU A 495 1.01 -29.06 -2.53
CA GLU A 495 0.09 -29.81 -1.68
C GLU A 495 -0.58 -28.93 -0.60
N ALA A 496 0.17 -27.97 -0.04
CA ALA A 496 -0.32 -26.98 0.91
C ALA A 496 0.45 -25.65 0.80
N ALA A 497 -0.28 -24.54 0.88
CA ALA A 497 0.24 -23.18 0.91
C ALA A 497 -0.82 -22.29 1.58
N PRO A 498 -0.95 -22.31 2.93
CA PRO A 498 -1.99 -21.57 3.61
C PRO A 498 -1.80 -20.07 3.38
N ALA A 499 -2.90 -19.38 3.07
CA ALA A 499 -2.92 -17.94 2.85
C ALA A 499 -4.14 -17.35 3.52
N LEU A 500 -3.93 -16.47 4.50
CA LEU A 500 -4.96 -15.96 5.39
C LEU A 500 -5.63 -14.73 4.79
N PHE A 501 -6.96 -14.73 4.73
CA PHE A 501 -7.68 -13.50 4.44
C PHE A 501 -7.57 -12.54 5.64
N LEU A 502 -7.67 -11.23 5.41
CA LEU A 502 -7.50 -10.24 6.49
C LEU A 502 -8.61 -10.31 7.55
N ALA A 503 -9.82 -10.66 7.14
CA ALA A 503 -10.95 -10.79 8.05
C ALA A 503 -10.81 -12.07 8.89
N GLN A 504 -10.67 -11.89 10.21
CA GLN A 504 -10.90 -12.96 11.19
C GLN A 504 -12.20 -12.63 11.91
N ASN A 505 -12.96 -13.63 12.33
CA ASN A 505 -14.22 -13.41 13.00
C ASN A 505 -14.21 -13.97 14.42
N HIS A 506 -14.92 -13.28 15.30
CA HIS A 506 -15.41 -13.85 16.54
C HIS A 506 -16.35 -15.00 16.22
N GLU A 507 -16.62 -15.85 17.21
CA GLU A 507 -17.58 -16.97 17.07
C GLU A 507 -18.99 -16.49 16.67
N ASP A 508 -19.37 -15.27 17.03
CA ASP A 508 -20.65 -14.65 16.65
C ASP A 508 -20.66 -14.02 15.25
N GLY A 509 -19.58 -14.19 14.47
CA GLY A 509 -19.45 -13.70 13.10
C GLY A 509 -19.03 -12.24 12.97
N ARG A 510 -18.88 -11.49 14.07
CA ARG A 510 -18.32 -10.13 14.01
C ARG A 510 -16.85 -10.19 13.63
N ALA A 511 -16.39 -9.24 12.81
CA ALA A 511 -14.97 -9.14 12.47
C ALA A 511 -14.13 -8.80 13.70
N ASN A 512 -12.92 -9.36 13.78
CA ASN A 512 -11.88 -8.99 14.72
C ASN A 512 -11.15 -7.76 14.18
N THR A 513 -11.32 -6.64 14.87
CA THR A 513 -10.71 -5.36 14.53
C THR A 513 -10.18 -4.69 15.79
N ALA A 514 -9.46 -3.58 15.65
CA ALA A 514 -9.03 -2.77 16.80
C ALA A 514 -10.21 -2.35 17.70
N ASP A 515 -11.38 -2.11 17.11
CA ASP A 515 -12.59 -1.68 17.83
C ASP A 515 -13.40 -2.86 18.38
N THR A 516 -13.17 -4.05 17.84
CA THR A 516 -13.81 -5.30 18.24
C THR A 516 -12.77 -6.38 18.55
N PRO A 517 -11.93 -6.21 19.58
CA PRO A 517 -10.91 -7.19 19.92
C PRO A 517 -11.55 -8.44 20.56
N VAL A 518 -11.01 -9.60 20.21
CA VAL A 518 -11.41 -10.90 20.77
C VAL A 518 -10.85 -11.01 22.19
N ARG A 519 -11.62 -11.59 23.11
CA ARG A 519 -11.17 -11.77 24.50
C ARG A 519 -10.13 -12.89 24.56
N ALA A 520 -9.06 -12.71 25.34
CA ALA A 520 -8.15 -13.80 25.66
C ALA A 520 -8.91 -15.02 26.22
N GLY A 521 -8.57 -16.22 25.76
CA GLY A 521 -9.27 -17.47 26.10
C GLY A 521 -10.53 -17.74 25.27
N SER A 522 -10.94 -16.84 24.38
CA SER A 522 -12.11 -17.03 23.51
C SER A 522 -11.73 -17.61 22.14
N PRO A 523 -12.66 -18.31 21.47
CA PRO A 523 -12.45 -18.78 20.11
C PRO A 523 -12.36 -17.65 19.09
N LEU A 524 -11.54 -17.87 18.06
CA LEU A 524 -11.39 -17.03 16.89
C LEU A 524 -11.48 -17.91 15.63
N ILE A 525 -12.25 -17.45 14.65
CA ILE A 525 -12.39 -18.07 13.33
C ILE A 525 -11.45 -17.34 12.37
N VAL A 526 -10.48 -18.07 11.83
CA VAL A 526 -9.45 -17.55 10.94
C VAL A 526 -9.72 -18.04 9.52
N TYR A 527 -10.01 -17.14 8.59
CA TYR A 527 -10.31 -17.53 7.21
C TYR A 527 -9.05 -17.61 6.37
N LEU A 528 -8.97 -18.66 5.54
CA LEU A 528 -7.83 -18.91 4.68
C LEU A 528 -8.21 -19.65 3.41
N THR A 529 -7.28 -19.72 2.48
CA THR A 529 -7.31 -20.68 1.39
C THR A 529 -5.98 -21.43 1.30
N GLY A 530 -5.91 -22.47 0.48
CA GLY A 530 -4.69 -23.26 0.32
C GLY A 530 -4.36 -24.21 1.48
N GLY A 531 -5.38 -24.60 2.27
CA GLY A 531 -5.23 -25.53 3.40
C GLY A 531 -4.91 -26.98 3.01
N GLY A 532 -5.03 -27.34 1.73
CA GLY A 532 -4.68 -28.68 1.24
C GLY A 532 -5.84 -29.68 1.30
N PRO A 533 -5.56 -30.98 1.14
CA PRO A 533 -6.58 -32.02 1.08
C PRO A 533 -7.31 -32.20 2.41
N VAL A 534 -8.60 -32.49 2.33
CA VAL A 534 -9.51 -32.69 3.47
C VAL A 534 -9.89 -34.15 3.66
N ALA A 535 -10.50 -34.47 4.81
CA ALA A 535 -11.16 -35.74 5.04
C ALA A 535 -12.25 -35.94 3.98
N GLY A 536 -12.21 -37.08 3.28
CA GLY A 536 -13.02 -37.28 2.07
C GLY A 536 -12.40 -36.66 0.82
N ALA A 537 -13.25 -36.25 -0.13
CA ALA A 537 -12.84 -35.55 -1.34
C ALA A 537 -13.16 -34.06 -1.23
N LEU A 538 -12.33 -33.22 -1.83
CA LEU A 538 -12.69 -31.81 -2.02
C LEU A 538 -13.97 -31.74 -2.87
N PRO A 539 -14.90 -30.82 -2.54
CA PRO A 539 -16.08 -30.56 -3.36
C PRO A 539 -15.68 -30.24 -4.81
N ALA A 540 -16.60 -30.50 -5.75
CA ALA A 540 -16.42 -30.08 -7.12
C ALA A 540 -16.19 -28.56 -7.15
N ALA A 541 -15.18 -28.11 -7.90
CA ALA A 541 -14.87 -26.68 -7.95
C ALA A 541 -16.11 -25.88 -8.40
N GLY A 542 -16.36 -24.77 -7.71
CA GLY A 542 -17.49 -23.88 -7.93
C GLY A 542 -18.70 -24.22 -7.07
N THR A 543 -18.73 -25.40 -6.44
CA THR A 543 -19.83 -25.76 -5.53
C THR A 543 -19.57 -25.22 -4.12
N PRO A 544 -20.60 -24.72 -3.42
CA PRO A 544 -20.51 -24.40 -2.00
C PRO A 544 -19.99 -25.61 -1.20
N ASN A 545 -19.08 -25.34 -0.25
CA ASN A 545 -18.60 -26.36 0.66
C ASN A 545 -19.74 -26.99 1.48
N PRO A 546 -19.64 -28.28 1.85
CA PRO A 546 -20.66 -28.96 2.63
C PRO A 546 -20.81 -28.36 4.03
N TRP A 547 -21.99 -28.56 4.62
CA TRP A 547 -22.26 -28.20 6.02
C TRP A 547 -21.62 -29.16 7.02
N GLU A 548 -21.31 -30.38 6.58
CA GLU A 548 -20.58 -31.35 7.40
C GLU A 548 -19.09 -30.95 7.52
N PRO A 549 -18.48 -31.06 8.71
CA PRO A 549 -17.07 -30.73 8.90
C PRO A 549 -16.14 -31.55 8.00
N ALA A 550 -15.29 -30.86 7.25
CA ALA A 550 -14.28 -31.47 6.38
C ALA A 550 -12.90 -30.92 6.74
N ALA A 551 -12.31 -31.49 7.81
CA ALA A 551 -11.01 -31.11 8.31
C ALA A 551 -9.87 -31.47 7.35
N ILE A 552 -8.78 -30.69 7.33
CA ILE A 552 -7.59 -31.02 6.55
C ILE A 552 -6.91 -32.30 7.06
N ARG A 553 -6.23 -33.03 6.17
CA ARG A 553 -5.48 -34.26 6.52
C ARG A 553 -4.01 -34.01 6.87
N LEU A 554 -3.52 -32.83 6.57
CA LEU A 554 -2.11 -32.48 6.75
C LEU A 554 -1.84 -31.99 8.17
N PRO A 555 -0.63 -32.20 8.71
CA PRO A 555 -0.25 -31.63 9.98
C PRO A 555 -0.27 -30.10 9.90
N TRP A 556 -0.81 -29.46 10.92
CA TRP A 556 -0.91 -28.01 10.98
C TRP A 556 -0.71 -27.49 12.40
N SER A 557 -0.35 -26.23 12.49
CA SER A 557 -0.19 -25.51 13.75
C SER A 557 -0.51 -24.05 13.56
N VAL A 558 -0.95 -23.38 14.63
CA VAL A 558 -1.18 -21.94 14.63
C VAL A 558 -0.32 -21.29 15.68
N ARG A 559 0.15 -20.08 15.37
CA ARG A 559 0.88 -19.23 16.31
C ARG A 559 0.19 -17.88 16.42
N ILE A 560 0.14 -17.33 17.63
CA ILE A 560 -0.25 -15.95 17.90
C ILE A 560 0.92 -15.30 18.65
N GLY A 561 1.59 -14.35 17.99
CA GLY A 561 2.88 -13.82 18.41
C GLY A 561 3.94 -14.93 18.42
N SER A 562 4.63 -15.10 19.55
CA SER A 562 5.61 -16.17 19.74
C SER A 562 5.02 -17.46 20.32
N ARG A 563 3.71 -17.50 20.60
CA ARG A 563 3.05 -18.61 21.28
C ARG A 563 2.40 -19.56 20.28
N ALA A 564 2.64 -20.86 20.45
CA ALA A 564 1.81 -21.89 19.83
C ALA A 564 0.43 -21.85 20.48
N VAL A 565 -0.63 -21.95 19.68
CA VAL A 565 -2.01 -21.93 20.16
C VAL A 565 -2.71 -23.24 19.85
N GLU A 566 -3.70 -23.57 20.68
CA GLU A 566 -4.53 -24.75 20.46
C GLU A 566 -5.44 -24.53 19.25
N GLY A 567 -5.23 -25.34 18.22
CA GLY A 567 -6.09 -25.42 17.05
C GLY A 567 -7.21 -26.42 17.28
N LEU A 568 -8.46 -25.97 17.24
CA LEU A 568 -9.63 -26.83 17.43
C LEU A 568 -10.07 -27.49 16.13
N TYR A 569 -9.96 -26.77 15.02
CA TYR A 569 -10.37 -27.22 13.70
C TYR A 569 -9.59 -26.45 12.64
N LEU A 570 -9.24 -27.13 11.54
CA LEU A 570 -8.86 -26.50 10.29
C LEU A 570 -9.47 -27.32 9.16
N GLY A 571 -10.32 -26.71 8.35
CA GLY A 571 -11.03 -27.39 7.28
C GLY A 571 -11.88 -26.45 6.43
N LEU A 572 -12.75 -27.01 5.61
CA LEU A 572 -13.65 -26.24 4.76
C LEU A 572 -14.62 -25.38 5.58
N THR A 573 -14.84 -24.15 5.13
CA THR A 573 -15.89 -23.26 5.65
C THR A 573 -17.21 -23.60 4.96
N PRO A 574 -18.28 -23.98 5.68
CA PRO A 574 -19.57 -24.31 5.10
C PRO A 574 -20.15 -23.20 4.20
N GLY A 575 -20.71 -23.58 3.05
CA GLY A 575 -21.43 -22.65 2.17
C GLY A 575 -20.56 -21.79 1.25
N PHE A 576 -19.24 -21.80 1.39
CA PHE A 576 -18.33 -20.98 0.58
C PHE A 576 -17.39 -21.84 -0.26
N ALA A 577 -17.41 -21.73 -1.58
CA ALA A 577 -16.51 -22.52 -2.44
C ALA A 577 -15.04 -22.17 -2.18
N GLY A 578 -14.19 -23.17 -1.88
CA GLY A 578 -12.73 -23.01 -1.79
C GLY A 578 -12.21 -22.23 -0.58
N LEU A 579 -13.10 -21.81 0.33
CA LEU A 579 -12.77 -21.15 1.59
C LEU A 579 -12.54 -22.18 2.70
N TYR A 580 -11.51 -21.95 3.49
CA TYR A 580 -11.20 -22.73 4.68
C TYR A 580 -11.31 -21.82 5.91
N GLN A 581 -11.52 -22.44 7.06
CA GLN A 581 -11.41 -21.79 8.36
C GLN A 581 -10.53 -22.61 9.30
N ALA A 582 -9.72 -21.92 10.10
CA ALA A 582 -9.15 -22.45 11.33
C ALA A 582 -9.92 -21.88 12.54
N ASN A 583 -10.39 -22.74 13.43
CA ASN A 583 -10.95 -22.34 14.72
C ASN A 583 -9.86 -22.51 15.76
N VAL A 584 -9.50 -21.44 16.45
CA VAL A 584 -8.40 -21.43 17.42
C VAL A 584 -8.82 -20.78 18.71
N ILE A 585 -8.27 -21.21 19.83
CA ILE A 585 -8.44 -20.52 21.11
C ILE A 585 -7.32 -19.50 21.27
N VAL A 586 -7.70 -18.23 21.45
CA VAL A 586 -6.74 -17.18 21.82
C VAL A 586 -6.17 -17.53 23.19
N PRO A 587 -4.85 -17.56 23.41
CA PRO A 587 -4.30 -17.96 24.70
C PRO A 587 -4.86 -17.10 25.84
N PRO A 588 -5.31 -17.72 26.96
CA PRO A 588 -6.00 -17.01 28.04
C PRO A 588 -5.10 -16.01 28.78
N ASP A 589 -3.78 -16.20 28.70
CA ASP A 589 -2.75 -15.35 29.28
C ASP A 589 -2.09 -14.44 28.23
N LEU A 590 -2.68 -14.32 27.04
CA LEU A 590 -2.17 -13.42 26.01
C LEU A 590 -2.51 -11.97 26.40
N ALA A 591 -1.51 -11.10 26.38
CA ALA A 591 -1.71 -9.69 26.70
C ALA A 591 -2.68 -9.04 25.70
N ALA A 592 -3.46 -8.07 26.16
CA ALA A 592 -4.25 -7.24 25.27
C ALA A 592 -3.35 -6.49 24.27
N GLY A 593 -3.84 -6.28 23.06
CA GLY A 593 -3.12 -5.59 21.99
C GLY A 593 -3.13 -6.35 20.67
N GLU A 594 -2.23 -5.94 19.77
CA GLU A 594 -2.08 -6.51 18.43
C GLU A 594 -1.08 -7.67 18.43
N HIS A 595 -1.49 -8.79 17.84
CA HIS A 595 -0.66 -9.97 17.71
C HIS A 595 -0.64 -10.46 16.28
N ARG A 596 0.50 -11.00 15.85
CA ARG A 596 0.62 -11.64 14.54
C ARG A 596 0.14 -13.07 14.62
N LEU A 597 -0.85 -13.43 13.83
CA LEU A 597 -1.32 -14.80 13.68
C LEU A 597 -0.76 -15.41 12.40
N THR A 598 -0.12 -16.58 12.52
CA THR A 598 0.29 -17.40 11.38
C THR A 598 -0.29 -18.80 11.48
N VAL A 599 -0.63 -19.38 10.33
CA VAL A 599 -1.03 -20.79 10.20
C VAL A 599 0.03 -21.50 9.39
N THR A 600 0.54 -22.61 9.91
CA THR A 600 1.46 -23.50 9.19
C THR A 600 0.74 -24.79 8.83
N VAL A 601 0.82 -25.23 7.58
CA VAL A 601 0.29 -26.52 7.10
C VAL A 601 1.39 -27.25 6.34
N ALA A 602 1.66 -28.49 6.71
CA ALA A 602 2.74 -29.32 6.15
C ALA A 602 4.10 -28.58 6.05
N GLY A 603 4.42 -27.76 7.04
CA GLY A 603 5.66 -26.97 7.10
C GLY A 603 5.63 -25.67 6.28
N SER A 604 4.58 -25.39 5.51
CA SER A 604 4.39 -24.10 4.82
C SER A 604 3.66 -23.11 5.73
N GLU A 605 4.30 -22.00 6.07
CA GLU A 605 3.71 -20.93 6.89
C GLU A 605 2.97 -19.88 6.04
N SER A 606 1.87 -19.37 6.56
CA SER A 606 1.12 -18.26 5.96
C SER A 606 1.85 -16.92 6.14
N ALA A 607 1.51 -15.93 5.30
CA ALA A 607 1.77 -14.55 5.71
C ALA A 607 1.01 -14.27 7.03
N PRO A 608 1.57 -13.45 7.94
CA PRO A 608 0.89 -13.13 9.18
C PRO A 608 -0.29 -12.19 8.94
N VAL A 609 -1.36 -12.37 9.70
CA VAL A 609 -2.46 -11.40 9.83
C VAL A 609 -2.48 -10.82 11.24
N THR A 610 -2.99 -9.61 11.38
CA THR A 610 -3.15 -8.98 12.70
C THR A 610 -4.40 -9.52 13.39
N VAL A 611 -4.26 -9.86 14.66
CA VAL A 611 -5.34 -10.22 15.58
C VAL A 611 -5.33 -9.25 16.75
N PHE A 612 -6.49 -8.69 17.06
CA PHE A 612 -6.69 -7.74 18.14
C PHE A 612 -7.27 -8.45 19.37
N VAL A 613 -6.55 -8.41 20.50
CA VAL A 613 -6.89 -9.14 21.73
C VAL A 613 -7.19 -8.16 22.86
N ARG A 614 -8.17 -8.50 23.72
CA ARG A 614 -8.51 -7.74 24.95
C ARG A 614 -8.60 -8.59 26.20
#